data_AF-A0A1C2AKU9-F1
#
_entry.id   AF-A0A1C2AKU9-F1
#
_cell.length_a   1.000
_cell.length_b   1.000
_cell.length_c   1.000
_cell.angle_alpha   90.00
_cell.angle_beta   90.00
_cell.angle_gamma   90.00
#
_symmetry.space_group_name_H-M   'P 1'
#
loop_
_entity.id
_entity.type
_entity.pdbx_description
1 polymer ?
#
loop_
_entity_poly.entity_id
_entity_poly.type
_entity_poly.pdbx_seq_one_letter_code
_entity_poly.pdbx_strand_id
1 'polypeptide(L)'
;MKELPKSTKVVVIGGGVAGTSCAYHLAKFGWKDVILLERDQLTSGTTWHAAGLLGQLGASSTITKIRKYSLDLYKELEKTTGLSTGMKQNGAITVASTKERMQELLRQATTAQLSDV
;
A
#
# COMPACT_ATOMS: atom_id res chain seq x y z
N MET A 1 -26.99 16.38 5.37
CA MET A 1 -26.24 15.12 5.65
C MET A 1 -26.80 14.03 4.77
N LYS A 2 -25.96 13.13 4.23
CA LYS A 2 -26.48 11.92 3.58
C LYS A 2 -27.10 11.02 4.65
N GLU A 3 -28.29 10.47 4.40
CA GLU A 3 -28.86 9.45 5.28
C GLU A 3 -27.95 8.22 5.28
N LEU A 4 -27.59 7.76 6.47
CA LEU A 4 -26.83 6.53 6.63
C LEU A 4 -27.80 5.34 6.56
N PRO A 5 -27.43 4.24 5.88
CA PRO A 5 -28.25 3.04 5.88
C PRO A 5 -28.37 2.48 7.31
N LYS A 6 -29.53 1.91 7.65
CA LYS A 6 -29.82 1.35 8.98
C LYS A 6 -28.95 0.13 9.34
N SER A 7 -28.42 -0.55 8.32
CA SER A 7 -27.55 -1.72 8.46
C SER A 7 -26.65 -1.82 7.24
N THR A 8 -25.46 -2.40 7.41
CA THR A 8 -24.54 -2.75 6.33
C THR A 8 -23.83 -4.06 6.65
N LYS A 9 -23.34 -4.78 5.65
CA LYS A 9 -22.57 -6.00 5.86
C LYS A 9 -21.16 -5.74 6.42
N VAL A 10 -20.52 -4.63 6.02
CA VAL A 10 -19.14 -4.30 6.45
C VAL A 10 -19.02 -2.83 6.78
N VAL A 11 -18.50 -2.53 7.96
CA VAL A 11 -18.09 -1.20 8.37
C VAL A 11 -16.57 -1.16 8.50
N VAL A 12 -15.91 -0.30 7.73
CA VAL A 12 -14.48 0.00 7.85
C VAL A 12 -14.32 1.27 8.69
N ILE A 13 -13.61 1.18 9.81
CA ILE A 13 -13.39 2.31 10.72
C ILE A 13 -11.97 2.85 10.50
N GLY A 14 -11.89 4.09 10.00
CA GLY A 14 -10.65 4.80 9.68
C GLY A 14 -10.46 5.02 8.17
N GLY A 15 -10.34 6.28 7.78
CA GLY A 15 -10.13 6.78 6.41
C GLY A 15 -8.67 7.06 6.06
N GLY A 16 -7.73 6.40 6.74
CA GLY A 16 -6.33 6.34 6.31
C GLY A 16 -6.13 5.37 5.14
N VAL A 17 -4.91 5.30 4.61
CA VAL A 17 -4.57 4.47 3.42
C VAL A 17 -4.96 2.99 3.57
N ALA A 18 -4.83 2.42 4.76
CA ALA A 18 -5.18 1.02 5.00
C ALA A 18 -6.70 0.79 4.95
N GLY A 19 -7.50 1.70 5.52
CA GLY A 19 -8.96 1.59 5.53
C GLY A 19 -9.56 1.87 4.16
N THR A 20 -9.07 2.90 3.45
CA THR A 20 -9.50 3.17 2.07
C THR A 20 -9.10 2.04 1.13
N SER A 21 -7.90 1.48 1.29
CA SER A 21 -7.48 0.28 0.55
C SER A 21 -8.39 -0.92 0.84
N CYS A 22 -8.74 -1.18 2.09
CA CYS A 22 -9.68 -2.24 2.45
C CYS A 22 -11.05 -2.06 1.76
N ALA A 23 -11.63 -0.86 1.86
CA ALA A 23 -12.90 -0.53 1.21
C ALA A 23 -12.82 -0.65 -0.32
N TYR A 24 -11.73 -0.18 -0.94
CA TYR A 24 -11.48 -0.32 -2.37
C TYR A 24 -11.46 -1.79 -2.80
N HIS A 25 -10.73 -2.65 -2.10
CA HIS A 25 -10.64 -4.07 -2.46
C HIS A 25 -11.98 -4.79 -2.25
N LEU A 26 -12.70 -4.52 -1.17
CA LEU A 26 -14.04 -5.08 -0.96
C LEU A 26 -14.96 -4.71 -2.13
N ALA A 27 -14.99 -3.44 -2.52
CA ALA A 27 -15.78 -2.98 -3.66
C ALA A 27 -15.32 -3.61 -4.98
N LYS A 28 -14.00 -3.68 -5.23
CA LYS A 28 -13.41 -4.33 -6.41
C LYS A 28 -13.81 -5.80 -6.53
N PHE A 29 -13.94 -6.51 -5.40
CA PHE A 29 -14.39 -7.90 -5.35
C PHE A 29 -15.92 -8.07 -5.27
N GLY A 30 -16.69 -7.03 -5.58
CA GLY A 30 -18.14 -7.12 -5.79
C GLY A 30 -18.99 -6.87 -4.54
N TRP A 31 -18.39 -6.48 -3.41
CA TRP A 31 -19.18 -6.03 -2.26
C TRP A 31 -19.84 -4.69 -2.58
N LYS A 32 -21.16 -4.63 -2.42
CA LYS A 32 -21.96 -3.42 -2.67
C LYS A 32 -22.38 -2.69 -1.40
N ASP A 33 -22.23 -3.34 -0.25
CA ASP A 33 -22.71 -2.88 1.04
C ASP A 33 -21.54 -2.77 2.01
N VAL A 34 -20.73 -1.72 1.78
CA VAL A 34 -19.53 -1.39 2.55
C VAL A 34 -19.60 0.09 2.90
N ILE A 35 -19.45 0.41 4.18
CA ILE A 35 -19.38 1.78 4.67
C ILE A 35 -18.00 2.04 5.27
N LEU A 36 -17.37 3.13 4.87
CA LEU A 36 -16.16 3.64 5.52
C LEU A 36 -16.55 4.82 6.41
N LEU A 37 -16.17 4.76 7.68
CA LEU A 37 -16.35 5.83 8.66
C LEU A 37 -15.00 6.41 9.02
N GLU A 38 -14.84 7.70 8.79
CA GLU A 38 -13.69 8.49 9.26
C GLU A 38 -14.20 9.54 10.25
N ARG A 39 -13.45 9.75 11.32
CA ARG A 39 -13.78 10.72 12.38
C ARG A 39 -13.69 12.15 11.87
N ASP A 40 -12.75 12.44 10.98
CA ASP A 40 -12.51 13.76 10.42
C ASP A 40 -12.39 13.72 8.88
N GLN A 41 -11.29 14.21 8.30
CA GLN A 41 -11.01 14.14 6.87
C GLN A 41 -10.25 12.85 6.53
N LEU A 42 -10.46 12.31 5.33
CA LEU A 42 -9.64 11.23 4.79
C LEU A 42 -8.16 11.60 4.91
N THR A 43 -7.33 10.60 5.24
CA THR A 43 -5.87 10.73 5.41
C THR A 43 -5.38 11.56 6.61
N SER A 44 -6.26 12.19 7.39
CA SER A 44 -5.92 13.08 8.53
C SER A 44 -5.07 12.44 9.65
N GLY A 45 -4.99 11.11 9.70
CA GLY A 45 -4.09 10.37 10.59
C GLY A 45 -2.64 10.33 10.08
N THR A 46 -1.99 9.17 10.14
CA THR A 46 -0.56 9.07 9.77
C THR A 46 -0.28 9.12 8.26
N THR A 47 -1.33 9.02 7.44
CA THR A 47 -1.21 8.94 5.99
C THR A 47 -0.74 10.25 5.37
N TRP A 48 -1.26 11.40 5.78
CA TRP A 48 -0.92 12.69 5.15
C TRP A 48 0.56 13.08 5.33
N HIS A 49 1.16 12.70 6.46
CA HIS A 49 2.54 13.06 6.80
C HIS A 49 3.54 11.91 6.52
N ALA A 50 3.15 10.90 5.75
CA ALA A 50 4.04 9.82 5.35
C ALA A 50 5.04 10.31 4.29
N ALA A 51 6.29 9.86 4.36
CA ALA A 51 7.31 10.20 3.37
C ALA A 51 7.06 9.63 1.96
N GLY A 52 6.10 8.70 1.82
CA GLY A 52 5.72 8.13 0.52
C GLY A 52 6.70 7.14 -0.09
N LEU A 53 7.63 6.57 0.71
CA LEU A 53 8.59 5.59 0.22
C LEU A 53 7.94 4.24 -0.09
N LEU A 54 8.09 3.77 -1.33
CA LEU A 54 7.61 2.46 -1.78
C LEU A 54 8.82 1.53 -2.01
N GLY A 55 9.12 0.68 -1.02
CA GLY A 55 10.15 -0.35 -1.12
C GLY A 55 9.59 -1.65 -1.70
N GLN A 56 10.40 -2.39 -2.48
CA GLN A 56 9.97 -3.63 -3.14
C GLN A 56 10.24 -4.89 -2.29
N LEU A 57 11.39 -4.94 -1.61
CA LEU A 57 11.79 -6.09 -0.80
C LEU A 57 11.30 -5.97 0.63
N GLY A 58 10.70 -7.01 1.18
CA GLY A 58 10.26 -7.12 2.57
C GLY A 58 11.12 -8.05 3.41
N ALA A 59 10.83 -8.13 4.71
CA ALA A 59 11.51 -9.05 5.63
C ALA A 59 11.17 -10.54 5.37
N SER A 60 10.13 -10.81 4.59
CA SER A 60 9.71 -12.16 4.19
C SER A 60 9.20 -12.16 2.76
N SER A 61 9.08 -13.34 2.16
CA SER A 61 8.53 -13.53 0.81
C SER A 61 7.08 -13.04 0.71
N THR A 62 6.26 -13.26 1.74
CA THR A 62 4.87 -12.77 1.79
C THR A 62 4.81 -11.25 1.78
N ILE A 63 5.63 -10.58 2.60
CA ILE A 63 5.67 -9.10 2.63
C ILE A 63 6.19 -8.54 1.31
N THR A 64 7.16 -9.21 0.69
CA THR A 64 7.69 -8.85 -0.63
C THR A 64 6.60 -8.91 -1.71
N LYS A 65 5.78 -9.96 -1.72
CA LYS A 65 4.63 -10.07 -2.63
C LYS A 65 3.60 -8.97 -2.42
N ILE A 66 3.29 -8.63 -1.17
CA ILE A 66 2.36 -7.52 -0.84
C ILE A 66 2.92 -6.17 -1.33
N ARG A 67 4.23 -5.94 -1.16
CA ARG A 67 4.91 -4.72 -1.64
C ARG A 67 4.90 -4.61 -3.16
N LYS A 68 5.23 -5.70 -3.87
CA LYS A 68 5.14 -5.79 -5.34
C LYS A 68 3.72 -5.48 -5.81
N TYR A 69 2.72 -6.15 -5.25
CA TYR A 69 1.31 -5.90 -5.55
C TYR A 69 0.91 -4.44 -5.33
N SER A 70 1.32 -3.85 -4.19
CA SER A 70 0.99 -2.46 -3.87
C SER A 70 1.58 -1.48 -4.90
N LEU A 71 2.82 -1.71 -5.34
CA LEU A 71 3.45 -0.91 -6.39
C LEU A 71 2.69 -1.00 -7.72
N ASP A 72 2.31 -2.22 -8.13
CA ASP A 72 1.56 -2.43 -9.37
C ASP A 72 0.16 -1.85 -9.30
N LEU A 73 -0.48 -1.92 -8.13
CA LEU A 73 -1.78 -1.32 -7.87
C LEU A 73 -1.73 0.21 -8.02
N TYR A 74 -0.70 0.89 -7.52
CA TYR A 74 -0.56 2.34 -7.73
C TYR A 74 -0.51 2.71 -9.22
N LYS A 75 0.21 1.93 -10.04
CA LYS A 75 0.24 2.11 -11.51
C LYS A 75 -1.12 1.88 -12.15
N GLU A 76 -1.87 0.88 -11.69
CA GLU A 76 -3.22 0.58 -12.18
C GLU A 76 -4.22 1.66 -11.78
N LEU A 77 -4.15 2.17 -10.54
CA LEU A 77 -5.05 3.20 -10.02
C LEU A 77 -4.97 4.48 -10.83
N GLU A 78 -3.77 4.92 -11.21
CA GLU A 78 -3.59 6.10 -12.05
C GLU A 78 -4.28 5.96 -13.40
N LYS A 79 -4.14 4.78 -14.03
CA LYS A 79 -4.77 4.46 -15.31
C LYS A 79 -6.28 4.34 -15.22
N THR A 80 -6.80 3.71 -14.17
CA THR A 80 -8.22 3.37 -14.03
C THR A 80 -9.07 4.53 -13.52
N THR A 81 -8.51 5.35 -12.64
CA THR A 81 -9.23 6.50 -12.04
C THR A 81 -9.00 7.81 -12.79
N GLY A 82 -7.93 7.88 -13.60
CA GLY A 82 -7.48 9.13 -14.21
C GLY A 82 -6.89 10.14 -13.21
N LEU A 83 -6.78 9.76 -11.93
CA LEU A 83 -6.19 10.58 -10.87
C LEU A 83 -4.74 10.17 -10.67
N SER A 84 -3.83 11.15 -10.67
CA SER A 84 -2.42 10.83 -10.46
C SER A 84 -2.16 10.32 -9.04
N THR A 85 -1.37 9.25 -8.94
CA THR A 85 -0.90 8.72 -7.65
C THR A 85 0.34 9.43 -7.13
N GLY A 86 0.98 10.27 -7.97
CA GLY A 86 2.25 10.92 -7.65
C GLY A 86 3.44 9.96 -7.58
N MET A 87 3.26 8.68 -7.98
CA MET A 87 4.30 7.66 -7.91
C MET A 87 5.45 7.98 -8.86
N LYS A 88 6.68 8.05 -8.33
CA LYS A 88 7.92 8.20 -9.12
C LYS A 88 8.80 6.98 -8.94
N GLN A 89 9.00 6.21 -10.01
CA GLN A 89 9.79 4.97 -9.97
C GLN A 89 11.28 5.26 -10.21
N ASN A 90 11.91 5.95 -9.25
CA ASN A 90 13.30 6.39 -9.35
C ASN A 90 14.32 5.36 -8.78
N GLY A 91 13.84 4.20 -8.32
CA GLY A 91 14.66 3.22 -7.62
C GLY A 91 15.03 3.64 -6.20
N ALA A 92 15.77 2.78 -5.50
CA ALA A 92 16.30 3.04 -4.17
C ALA A 92 17.69 2.39 -4.04
N ILE A 93 18.59 3.05 -3.30
CA ILE A 93 19.95 2.56 -3.04
C ILE A 93 20.13 2.39 -1.54
N THR A 94 20.60 1.22 -1.13
CA THR A 94 21.01 0.95 0.25
C THR A 94 22.51 0.80 0.30
N VAL A 95 23.18 1.55 1.17
CA VAL A 95 24.64 1.56 1.30
C VAL A 95 25.09 0.66 2.45
N ALA A 96 26.17 -0.11 2.24
CA ALA A 96 26.86 -0.84 3.29
C ALA A 96 28.19 -0.16 3.63
N SER A 97 28.36 0.23 4.89
CA SER A 97 29.61 0.80 5.42
C SER A 97 30.48 -0.22 6.16
N THR A 98 29.99 -1.44 6.37
CA THR A 98 30.73 -2.53 7.03
C THR A 98 30.63 -3.83 6.23
N LYS A 99 31.54 -4.77 6.48
CA LYS A 99 31.55 -6.09 5.82
C LYS A 99 30.32 -6.92 6.20
N GLU A 100 29.88 -6.82 7.44
CA GLU A 100 28.69 -7.52 7.96
C GLU A 100 27.43 -7.00 7.26
N ARG A 101 27.33 -5.68 7.07
CA ARG A 101 26.22 -5.07 6.35
C ARG A 101 26.23 -5.46 4.87
N MET A 102 27.40 -5.53 4.24
CA MET A 102 27.52 -6.02 2.86
C MET A 102 27.00 -7.46 2.75
N GLN A 103 27.38 -8.35 3.69
CA GLN A 103 26.90 -9.73 3.68
C GLN A 103 25.38 -9.83 3.85
N GLU A 104 24.77 -8.94 4.62
CA GLU A 104 23.31 -8.84 4.70
C GLU A 104 22.68 -8.39 3.38
N LEU A 105 23.24 -7.37 2.71
CA LEU A 105 22.75 -6.92 1.41
C LEU A 105 22.85 -8.01 0.34
N LEU A 106 23.92 -8.81 0.35
CA LEU A 106 24.06 -9.96 -0.55
C LEU A 106 22.96 -11.01 -0.32
N ARG A 107 22.61 -11.30 0.95
CA ARG A 107 21.46 -12.17 1.27
C ARG A 107 20.12 -11.59 0.80
N GLN A 108 19.95 -10.28 0.94
CA GLN A 108 18.76 -9.59 0.42
C GLN A 108 18.69 -9.64 -1.11
N ALA A 109 19.81 -9.50 -1.81
CA ALA A 109 19.89 -9.59 -3.27
C ALA A 109 19.51 -11.00 -3.78
N THR A 110 19.96 -12.07 -3.12
CA THR A 110 19.52 -13.43 -3.44
C THR A 110 18.00 -13.58 -3.24
N THR A 111 17.44 -12.99 -2.18
CA THR A 111 16.00 -13.03 -1.91
C THR A 111 15.20 -12.27 -2.98
N ALA A 112 15.74 -11.16 -3.47
CA ALA A 112 15.16 -10.36 -4.55
C ALA A 112 15.05 -11.17 -5.85
N GLN A 113 16.15 -11.82 -6.25
CA GLN A 113 16.22 -12.67 -7.45
C GLN A 113 15.17 -13.80 -7.43
N LEU A 114 14.90 -14.37 -6.26
CA LEU A 114 13.87 -15.41 -6.10
C LEU A 114 12.43 -14.88 -6.17
N SER A 115 12.23 -13.59 -5.91
CA SER A 115 10.90 -12.97 -5.78
C SER A 115 10.48 -12.17 -7.03
N ASP A 116 11.33 -12.15 -8.07
CA ASP A 116 11.11 -11.40 -9.32
C ASP A 116 10.84 -9.89 -9.04
N VAL A 117 11.61 -9.31 -8.13
CA VAL A 117 11.62 -7.88 -7.75
C VAL A 117 13.04 -7.35 -7.70
#